data_AF-A0A0S8HP75-F1
#
_entry.id   AF-A0A0S8HP75-F1
#
_cell.length_a   1.000
_cell.length_b   1.000
_cell.length_c   1.000
_cell.angle_alpha   90.00
_cell.angle_beta   90.00
_cell.angle_gamma   90.00
#
_symmetry.space_group_name_H-M   'P 1'
#
loop_
_entity.id
_entity.type
_entity.pdbx_description
1 polymer ?
#
loop_
_entity_poly.entity_id
_entity_poly.type
_entity_poly.pdbx_seq_one_letter_code
_entity_poly.pdbx_strand_id
1 'polypeptide(L)'
;MKNALTTFEAAKYCNTNMISISRWIRDGELKSYKTPGGHNRIMKEDLFRFMEKFNIPIPEKLGSIRKKVLIASDDVEVQEQLFSFLSDSHYNFDVTVAGDGYEAGIKVVRFKPDILILDLMMPYIDGFDVCEEIKIDPVTQNIKILILSVSDNPAAVKKAYEKGADKVLFKPAVANELLKEINVLLRKNY
;
A
#
# COMPACT_ATOMS: atom_id res chain seq x y z
N MET A 1 -12.64 1.56 -9.90
CA MET A 1 -13.68 0.73 -9.22
C MET A 1 -14.44 1.60 -8.23
N LYS A 2 -15.73 1.32 -8.00
CA LYS A 2 -16.51 1.98 -6.93
C LYS A 2 -15.95 1.55 -5.57
N ASN A 3 -15.56 2.50 -4.74
CA ASN A 3 -15.11 2.25 -3.35
C ASN A 3 -16.29 2.07 -2.38
N ALA A 4 -17.50 2.52 -2.75
CA ALA A 4 -18.70 2.38 -1.96
C ALA A 4 -19.57 1.21 -2.46
N LEU A 5 -19.96 0.35 -1.53
CA LEU A 5 -20.82 -0.80 -1.72
C LEU A 5 -22.25 -0.50 -1.27
N THR A 6 -23.22 -1.09 -1.95
CA THR A 6 -24.60 -1.21 -1.46
C THR A 6 -24.67 -2.24 -0.33
N THR A 7 -25.77 -2.20 0.43
CA THR A 7 -26.06 -3.22 1.45
C THR A 7 -26.17 -4.62 0.83
N PHE A 8 -26.66 -4.73 -0.40
CA PHE A 8 -26.73 -5.98 -1.14
C PHE A 8 -25.33 -6.52 -1.53
N GLU A 9 -24.43 -5.67 -2.01
CA GLU A 9 -23.06 -6.08 -2.33
C GLU A 9 -22.29 -6.50 -1.07
N ALA A 10 -22.42 -5.74 0.02
CA ALA A 10 -21.80 -6.08 1.30
C ALA A 10 -22.31 -7.43 1.84
N ALA A 11 -23.61 -7.70 1.71
CA ALA A 11 -24.20 -8.98 2.10
C ALA A 11 -23.56 -10.17 1.37
N LYS A 12 -23.27 -10.03 0.07
CA LYS A 12 -22.58 -11.05 -0.71
C LYS A 12 -21.16 -11.34 -0.20
N TYR A 13 -20.41 -10.30 0.16
CA TYR A 13 -19.05 -10.49 0.67
C TYR A 13 -19.02 -11.15 2.05
N CYS A 14 -19.98 -10.83 2.92
CA CYS A 14 -20.08 -11.43 4.25
C CYS A 14 -20.86 -12.76 4.27
N ASN A 15 -21.22 -13.31 3.10
CA ASN A 15 -22.06 -14.51 2.97
C ASN A 15 -23.31 -14.48 3.87
N THR A 16 -24.01 -13.34 3.86
CA THR A 16 -25.18 -13.08 4.70
C THR A 16 -26.30 -12.42 3.88
N ASN A 17 -27.40 -12.03 4.53
CA ASN A 17 -28.51 -11.32 3.90
C ASN A 17 -28.45 -9.80 4.16
N MET A 18 -29.20 -9.04 3.36
CA MET A 18 -29.21 -7.58 3.43
C MET A 18 -29.85 -7.02 4.73
N ILE A 19 -30.69 -7.81 5.39
CA ILE A 19 -31.33 -7.46 6.67
C ILE A 19 -30.27 -7.46 7.78
N SER A 20 -29.39 -8.47 7.81
CA SER A 20 -28.25 -8.53 8.74
C SER A 20 -27.34 -7.32 8.59
N ILE A 21 -26.97 -6.95 7.36
CA ILE A 21 -26.17 -5.75 7.08
C ILE A 21 -26.86 -4.49 7.60
N SER A 22 -28.17 -4.37 7.33
CA SER A 22 -28.95 -3.21 7.77
C SER A 22 -29.07 -3.14 9.29
N ARG A 23 -29.15 -4.28 9.98
CA ARG A 23 -29.11 -4.39 11.43
C ARG A 23 -27.76 -3.92 11.97
N TRP A 24 -26.64 -4.45 11.46
CA TRP A 24 -25.30 -4.05 11.89
C TRP A 24 -25.04 -2.55 11.68
N ILE A 25 -25.58 -1.96 10.62
CA ILE A 25 -25.54 -0.50 10.42
C ILE A 25 -26.33 0.25 11.48
N ARG A 26 -27.58 -0.18 11.73
CA ARG A 26 -28.46 0.46 12.72
C ARG A 26 -27.89 0.36 14.14
N ASP A 27 -27.31 -0.78 14.47
CA ASP A 27 -26.74 -1.07 15.78
C ASP A 27 -25.35 -0.41 15.95
N GLY A 28 -24.86 0.29 14.92
CA GLY A 28 -23.60 1.05 14.94
C GLY A 28 -22.34 0.20 14.76
N GLU A 29 -22.48 -1.11 14.53
CA GLU A 29 -21.38 -2.05 14.36
C GLU A 29 -20.68 -1.89 13.01
N LEU A 30 -21.45 -1.61 11.95
CA LEU A 30 -20.96 -1.40 10.59
C LEU A 30 -21.19 0.04 10.15
N LYS A 31 -20.11 0.78 9.92
CA LYS A 31 -20.18 2.16 9.46
C LYS A 31 -20.75 2.25 8.04
N SER A 32 -21.62 3.24 7.81
CA SER A 32 -22.16 3.57 6.49
C SER A 32 -22.53 5.05 6.40
N TYR A 33 -22.80 5.53 5.18
CA TYR A 33 -23.41 6.84 4.92
C TYR A 33 -24.65 6.68 4.05
N LYS A 34 -25.54 7.68 4.08
CA LYS A 34 -26.74 7.71 3.22
C LYS A 34 -26.50 8.57 1.99
N THR A 35 -26.97 8.07 0.85
CA THR A 35 -27.14 8.90 -0.35
C THR A 35 -28.32 9.87 -0.19
N PRO A 36 -28.45 10.92 -1.01
CA PRO A 36 -29.62 11.80 -0.98
C PRO A 36 -30.97 11.06 -1.12
N GLY A 37 -30.99 9.93 -1.83
CA GLY A 37 -32.17 9.05 -1.93
C GLY A 37 -32.40 8.13 -0.72
N GLY A 38 -31.70 8.32 0.40
CA GLY A 38 -31.90 7.59 1.66
C GLY A 38 -31.24 6.20 1.75
N HIS A 39 -30.70 5.68 0.64
CA HIS A 39 -30.03 4.37 0.61
C HIS A 39 -28.66 4.41 1.30
N ASN A 40 -28.35 3.37 2.08
CA ASN A 40 -27.05 3.19 2.70
C ASN A 40 -25.96 2.84 1.68
N ARG A 41 -24.75 3.31 1.95
CA ARG A 41 -23.51 3.00 1.25
C ARG A 41 -22.42 2.71 2.27
N ILE A 42 -21.71 1.61 2.06
CA ILE A 42 -20.68 1.10 2.95
C ILE A 42 -19.36 1.23 2.20
N MET A 43 -18.40 1.96 2.74
CA MET A 43 -17.07 2.00 2.15
C MET A 43 -16.43 0.62 2.24
N LYS A 44 -15.72 0.16 1.21
CA LYS A 44 -15.02 -1.13 1.24
C LYS A 44 -14.11 -1.24 2.47
N GLU A 45 -13.48 -0.14 2.84
CA GLU A 45 -12.61 -0.03 4.00
C GLU A 45 -13.37 -0.26 5.32
N ASP A 46 -14.57 0.28 5.44
CA ASP A 46 -15.43 0.07 6.62
C ASP A 46 -15.94 -1.38 6.70
N LEU A 47 -16.29 -1.99 5.56
CA LEU A 47 -16.70 -3.39 5.51
C LEU A 47 -15.54 -4.32 5.88
N PHE A 48 -14.35 -4.07 5.36
CA PHE A 48 -13.15 -4.86 5.67
C PHE A 48 -12.82 -4.82 7.16
N ARG A 49 -12.80 -3.62 7.77
CA ARG A 49 -12.57 -3.46 9.21
C ARG A 49 -13.60 -4.20 10.06
N PHE A 50 -14.87 -4.16 9.63
CA PHE A 50 -15.92 -4.94 10.27
C PHE A 50 -15.64 -6.44 10.17
N MET A 51 -15.26 -6.93 8.99
CA MET A 51 -14.94 -8.35 8.79
C MET A 51 -13.75 -8.79 9.63
N GLU A 52 -12.67 -8.01 9.69
CA GLU A 52 -11.53 -8.28 10.57
C GLU A 52 -11.95 -8.31 12.05
N LYS A 53 -12.67 -7.28 12.52
CA LYS A 53 -13.12 -7.17 13.91
C LYS A 53 -13.95 -8.37 14.36
N PHE A 54 -14.78 -8.91 13.48
CA PHE A 54 -15.68 -10.04 13.78
C PHE A 54 -15.16 -11.38 13.27
N ASN A 55 -13.89 -11.46 12.83
CA ASN A 55 -13.25 -12.67 12.29
C ASN A 55 -14.05 -13.31 11.13
N ILE A 56 -14.67 -12.49 10.28
CA ILE A 56 -15.37 -12.93 9.07
C ILE A 56 -14.32 -13.13 7.96
N PRO A 57 -14.29 -14.28 7.26
CA PRO A 57 -13.36 -14.52 6.17
C PRO A 57 -13.49 -13.46 5.06
N ILE A 58 -12.36 -12.86 4.66
CA ILE A 58 -12.33 -11.77 3.67
C ILE A 58 -12.15 -12.36 2.27
N PRO A 59 -13.15 -12.27 1.38
CA PRO A 59 -13.04 -12.84 0.05
C PRO A 59 -12.12 -11.99 -0.84
N GLU A 60 -11.27 -12.66 -1.64
CA GLU A 60 -10.34 -12.01 -2.58
C GLU A 60 -11.05 -11.02 -3.52
N LYS A 61 -12.30 -11.32 -3.92
CA LYS A 61 -13.13 -10.45 -4.77
C LYS A 61 -13.47 -9.10 -4.17
N LEU A 62 -13.41 -8.94 -2.83
CA LEU A 62 -13.55 -7.62 -2.21
C LEU A 62 -12.41 -6.68 -2.66
N GLY A 63 -11.32 -7.27 -3.15
CA GLY A 63 -10.05 -6.63 -3.44
C GLY A 63 -9.28 -6.41 -2.15
N SER A 64 -7.96 -6.41 -2.23
CA SER A 64 -7.16 -5.88 -1.13
C SER A 64 -7.43 -4.39 -1.03
N ILE A 65 -8.02 -3.95 0.08
CA ILE A 65 -7.98 -2.53 0.45
C ILE A 65 -6.60 -2.14 0.98
N ARG A 66 -5.76 -3.15 1.28
CA ARG A 66 -4.43 -2.93 1.80
C ARG A 66 -3.57 -2.36 0.69
N LYS A 67 -2.85 -1.31 1.03
CA LYS A 67 -1.89 -0.68 0.14
C LYS A 67 -0.70 -1.60 -0.02
N LYS A 68 -0.34 -1.89 -1.26
CA LYS A 68 0.72 -2.83 -1.58
C LYS A 68 2.06 -2.13 -1.48
N VAL A 69 2.93 -2.65 -0.63
CA VAL A 69 4.27 -2.12 -0.39
C VAL A 69 5.29 -3.17 -0.82
N LEU A 70 6.18 -2.79 -1.74
CA LEU A 70 7.36 -3.59 -2.07
C LEU A 70 8.57 -2.96 -1.40
N ILE A 71 9.36 -3.72 -0.67
CA ILE A 71 10.66 -3.30 -0.12
C ILE A 71 11.75 -3.94 -0.97
N ALA A 72 12.70 -3.16 -1.48
CA ALA A 72 13.85 -3.65 -2.23
C ALA A 72 15.14 -3.20 -1.57
N SER A 73 15.90 -4.13 -1.03
CA SER A 73 17.19 -3.90 -0.34
C SER A 73 17.94 -5.23 -0.27
N ASP A 74 19.26 -5.24 -0.40
CA ASP A 74 20.09 -6.43 -0.20
C ASP A 74 20.42 -6.69 1.28
N ASP A 75 20.15 -5.72 2.14
CA ASP A 75 20.30 -5.82 3.59
C ASP A 75 19.10 -6.57 4.20
N VAL A 76 19.32 -7.84 4.56
CA VAL A 76 18.32 -8.73 5.16
C VAL A 76 17.80 -8.18 6.48
N GLU A 77 18.65 -7.55 7.30
CA GLU A 77 18.22 -7.00 8.59
C GLU A 77 17.27 -5.82 8.38
N VAL A 78 17.59 -4.93 7.44
CA VAL A 78 16.70 -3.82 7.06
C VAL A 78 15.38 -4.34 6.48
N GLN A 79 15.41 -5.36 5.63
CA GLN A 79 14.19 -5.97 5.11
C GLN A 79 13.29 -6.50 6.22
N GLU A 80 13.85 -7.29 7.15
CA GLU A 80 13.08 -7.91 8.24
C GLU A 80 12.48 -6.87 9.16
N GLN A 81 13.24 -5.83 9.51
CA GLN A 81 12.76 -4.72 10.34
C GLN A 81 11.61 -3.97 9.67
N LEU A 82 11.76 -3.60 8.40
CA LEU A 82 10.73 -2.89 7.64
C LEU A 82 9.50 -3.76 7.38
N PHE A 83 9.70 -5.03 7.05
CA PHE A 83 8.62 -5.99 6.84
C PHE A 83 7.80 -6.18 8.13
N SER A 84 8.47 -6.40 9.26
CA SER A 84 7.81 -6.55 10.56
C SER A 84 7.04 -5.29 10.95
N PHE A 85 7.67 -4.12 10.81
CA PHE A 85 7.02 -2.84 11.12
C PHE A 85 5.80 -2.57 10.23
N LEU A 86 5.92 -2.72 8.91
CA LEU A 86 4.84 -2.38 7.97
C LEU A 86 3.74 -3.45 7.90
N SER A 87 4.03 -4.69 8.29
CA SER A 87 3.05 -5.79 8.33
C SER A 87 2.22 -5.82 9.60
N ASP A 88 2.49 -4.93 10.57
CA ASP A 88 1.66 -4.80 11.77
C ASP A 88 0.18 -4.61 11.37
N SER A 89 -0.71 -5.38 12.00
CA SER A 89 -2.16 -5.35 11.78
C SER A 89 -2.81 -3.97 11.96
N HIS A 90 -2.16 -3.07 12.70
CA HIS A 90 -2.58 -1.68 12.84
C HIS A 90 -2.44 -0.89 11.53
N TYR A 91 -1.60 -1.35 10.61
CA TYR A 91 -1.42 -0.79 9.28
C TYR A 91 -2.17 -1.60 8.22
N ASN A 92 -2.76 -0.88 7.26
CA ASN A 92 -3.50 -1.49 6.17
C ASN A 92 -2.57 -1.70 4.96
N PHE A 93 -1.48 -2.45 5.16
CA PHE A 93 -0.49 -2.77 4.12
C PHE A 93 -0.45 -4.27 3.79
N ASP A 94 -0.18 -4.55 2.52
CA ASP A 94 0.19 -5.86 2.00
C ASP A 94 1.65 -5.72 1.57
N VAL A 95 2.56 -6.37 2.29
CA VAL A 95 4.00 -6.10 2.19
C VAL A 95 4.70 -7.29 1.56
N THR A 96 5.61 -7.03 0.63
CA THR A 96 6.54 -8.03 0.10
C THR A 96 7.94 -7.44 -0.02
N VAL A 97 8.96 -8.29 -0.05
CA VAL A 97 10.38 -7.89 -0.07
C VAL A 97 11.06 -8.36 -1.34
N ALA A 98 12.17 -7.75 -1.75
CA ALA A 98 13.05 -8.18 -2.83
C ALA A 98 14.50 -7.95 -2.40
N GLY A 99 15.35 -8.97 -2.58
CA GLY A 99 16.77 -8.96 -2.19
C GLY A 99 17.69 -8.21 -3.14
N ASP A 100 17.23 -7.90 -4.35
CA ASP A 100 18.01 -7.20 -5.35
C ASP A 100 17.12 -6.48 -6.38
N GLY A 101 17.75 -5.70 -7.28
CA GLY A 101 17.05 -4.95 -8.32
C GLY A 101 16.33 -5.82 -9.35
N TYR A 102 16.80 -7.04 -9.60
CA TYR A 102 16.20 -7.94 -10.59
C TYR A 102 14.90 -8.55 -10.05
N GLU A 103 14.94 -9.04 -8.82
CA GLU A 103 13.76 -9.50 -8.09
C GLU A 103 12.76 -8.35 -7.92
N ALA A 104 13.23 -7.13 -7.62
CA ALA A 104 12.39 -5.96 -7.52
C ALA A 104 11.63 -5.69 -8.82
N GLY A 105 12.31 -5.71 -9.98
CA GLY A 105 11.68 -5.55 -11.29
C GLY A 105 10.60 -6.61 -11.57
N ILE A 106 10.87 -7.88 -11.29
CA ILE A 106 9.88 -8.97 -11.43
C ILE A 106 8.67 -8.73 -10.52
N LYS A 107 8.91 -8.38 -9.25
CA LYS A 107 7.86 -8.18 -8.26
C LYS A 107 7.03 -6.94 -8.54
N VAL A 108 7.62 -5.87 -9.09
CA VAL A 108 6.87 -4.68 -9.55
C VAL A 108 5.76 -5.08 -10.52
N VAL A 109 6.07 -5.92 -11.52
CA VAL A 109 5.09 -6.34 -12.54
C VAL A 109 4.05 -7.31 -11.98
N ARG A 110 4.48 -8.27 -11.14
CA ARG A 110 3.60 -9.32 -10.60
C ARG A 110 2.73 -8.83 -9.44
N PHE A 111 3.34 -8.16 -8.47
CA PHE A 111 2.69 -7.71 -7.25
C PHE A 111 1.89 -6.41 -7.48
N LYS A 112 2.38 -5.55 -8.39
CA LYS A 112 1.82 -4.22 -8.69
C LYS A 112 1.70 -3.38 -7.42
N PRO A 113 2.84 -3.04 -6.77
CA PRO A 113 2.82 -2.26 -5.54
C PRO A 113 2.22 -0.88 -5.78
N ASP A 114 1.54 -0.32 -4.77
CA ASP A 114 1.20 1.10 -4.77
C ASP A 114 2.46 1.96 -4.50
N ILE A 115 3.41 1.42 -3.73
CA ILE A 115 4.68 2.06 -3.39
C ILE A 115 5.83 1.04 -3.32
N LEU A 116 6.98 1.43 -3.87
CA LEU A 116 8.27 0.77 -3.76
C LEU A 116 9.14 1.56 -2.78
N ILE A 117 9.61 0.89 -1.73
CA ILE A 117 10.66 1.37 -0.83
C ILE A 117 11.98 0.79 -1.34
N LEU A 118 12.87 1.62 -1.83
CA LEU A 118 14.07 1.20 -2.56
C LEU A 118 15.35 1.64 -1.85
N ASP A 119 16.27 0.72 -1.64
CA ASP A 119 17.66 1.03 -1.33
C ASP A 119 18.43 1.38 -2.61
N LEU A 120 19.21 2.46 -2.58
CA LEU A 120 20.08 2.83 -3.70
C LEU A 120 21.37 2.01 -3.74
N MET A 121 21.80 1.50 -2.59
CA MET A 121 23.06 0.79 -2.45
C MET A 121 22.78 -0.71 -2.50
N MET A 122 22.45 -1.24 -3.67
CA MET A 122 22.32 -2.69 -3.91
C MET A 122 23.41 -3.17 -4.88
N PRO A 123 23.88 -4.42 -4.76
CA PRO A 123 24.84 -5.00 -5.69
C PRO A 123 24.18 -5.28 -7.05
N TYR A 124 25.01 -5.27 -8.10
CA TYR A 124 24.68 -5.62 -9.49
C TYR A 124 23.79 -4.65 -10.26
N ILE A 125 22.75 -4.08 -9.64
CA ILE A 125 21.82 -3.14 -10.28
C ILE A 125 21.73 -1.87 -9.45
N ASP A 126 22.00 -0.73 -10.09
CA ASP A 126 21.90 0.59 -9.47
C ASP A 126 20.41 0.89 -9.19
N GLY A 127 20.08 1.28 -7.95
CA GLY A 127 18.72 1.68 -7.59
C GLY A 127 18.21 2.87 -8.42
N PHE A 128 19.11 3.68 -8.99
CA PHE A 128 18.72 4.72 -9.95
C PHE A 128 18.12 4.14 -11.25
N ASP A 129 18.67 3.03 -11.74
CA ASP A 129 18.19 2.38 -12.98
C ASP A 129 16.83 1.72 -12.74
N VAL A 130 16.64 1.09 -11.57
CA VAL A 130 15.32 0.57 -11.16
C VAL A 130 14.26 1.67 -11.14
N CYS A 131 14.59 2.86 -10.61
CA CYS A 131 13.68 4.00 -10.63
C CYS A 131 13.28 4.40 -12.05
N GLU A 132 14.27 4.56 -12.93
CA GLU A 132 14.06 5.00 -14.30
C GLU A 132 13.20 3.99 -15.08
N GLU A 133 13.53 2.70 -15.03
CA GLU A 133 12.77 1.62 -15.69
C GLU A 133 11.30 1.58 -15.23
N ILE A 134 11.06 1.72 -13.93
CA ILE A 134 9.69 1.77 -13.39
C ILE A 134 8.92 2.97 -13.93
N LYS A 135 9.57 4.13 -14.07
CA LYS A 135 8.92 5.38 -14.47
C LYS A 135 8.72 5.53 -15.98
N ILE A 136 9.53 4.86 -16.81
CA ILE A 136 9.34 4.90 -18.27
C ILE A 136 8.26 3.93 -18.77
N ASP A 137 7.99 2.83 -18.05
CA ASP A 137 6.94 1.87 -18.43
C ASP A 137 5.54 2.39 -18.06
N PRO A 138 4.61 2.54 -19.03
CA PRO A 138 3.26 3.01 -18.79
C PRO A 138 2.45 2.21 -17.76
N VAL A 139 2.78 0.93 -17.56
CA VAL A 139 2.12 0.02 -16.63
C VAL A 139 2.56 0.29 -15.19
N THR A 140 3.80 0.72 -14.97
CA THR A 140 4.43 0.85 -13.65
C THR A 140 4.73 2.30 -13.24
N GLN A 141 4.66 3.26 -14.16
CA GLN A 141 5.00 4.67 -13.90
C GLN A 141 4.25 5.33 -12.74
N ASN A 142 3.06 4.83 -12.41
CA ASN A 142 2.23 5.36 -11.33
C ASN A 142 2.64 4.86 -9.93
N ILE A 143 3.53 3.86 -9.86
CA ILE A 143 4.04 3.33 -8.59
C ILE A 143 4.84 4.43 -7.90
N LYS A 144 4.56 4.67 -6.63
CA LYS A 144 5.32 5.62 -5.82
C LYS A 144 6.67 5.05 -5.47
N ILE A 145 7.72 5.85 -5.55
CA ILE A 145 9.07 5.41 -5.22
C ILE A 145 9.58 6.23 -4.04
N LEU A 146 9.81 5.56 -2.91
CA LEU A 146 10.46 6.14 -1.73
C LEU A 146 11.83 5.50 -1.59
N ILE A 147 12.88 6.32 -1.66
CA ILE A 147 14.25 5.86 -1.48
C ILE A 147 14.65 5.92 -0.01
N LEU A 148 15.32 4.86 0.46
CA LEU A 148 16.05 4.82 1.73
C LEU A 148 17.55 4.79 1.46
N SER A 149 18.24 5.91 1.71
CA SER A 149 19.68 6.06 1.45
C SER A 149 20.48 6.15 2.75
N VAL A 150 21.70 5.62 2.78
CA VAL A 150 22.68 5.92 3.85
C VAL A 150 23.43 7.24 3.61
N SER A 151 23.42 7.75 2.38
CA SER A 151 24.13 8.96 1.98
C SER A 151 23.17 10.13 1.81
N ASP A 152 23.50 11.24 2.45
CA ASP A 152 22.83 12.55 2.33
C ASP A 152 23.47 13.46 1.27
N ASN A 153 24.35 12.91 0.43
CA ASN A 153 25.03 13.67 -0.62
C ASN A 153 24.00 14.36 -1.53
N PRO A 154 24.00 15.71 -1.60
CA PRO A 154 23.04 16.47 -2.40
C PRO A 154 23.01 16.07 -3.88
N ALA A 155 24.15 15.67 -4.46
CA ALA A 155 24.22 15.23 -5.85
C ALA A 155 23.48 13.89 -6.06
N ALA A 156 23.61 12.95 -5.13
CA ALA A 156 22.92 11.66 -5.18
C ALA A 156 21.41 11.84 -4.97
N VAL A 157 21.03 12.69 -4.01
CA VAL A 157 19.62 13.04 -3.76
C VAL A 157 18.99 13.69 -4.99
N LYS A 158 19.70 14.64 -5.62
CA LYS A 158 19.26 15.27 -6.87
C LYS A 158 19.06 14.23 -7.98
N LYS A 159 20.05 13.35 -8.17
CA LYS A 159 19.99 12.26 -9.16
C LYS A 159 18.79 11.34 -8.90
N ALA A 160 18.47 11.04 -7.65
CA ALA A 160 17.31 10.21 -7.27
C ALA A 160 15.98 10.82 -7.74
N TYR A 161 15.79 12.11 -7.48
CA TYR A 161 14.59 12.82 -7.94
C TYR A 161 14.54 12.94 -9.47
N GLU A 162 15.68 13.21 -10.13
CA GLU A 162 15.76 13.24 -11.60
C GLU A 162 15.41 11.88 -12.24
N LYS A 163 15.74 10.78 -11.56
CA LYS A 163 15.42 9.41 -11.97
C LYS A 163 14.01 8.96 -11.55
N GLY A 164 13.24 9.85 -10.91
CA GLY A 164 11.81 9.65 -10.65
C GLY A 164 11.46 9.16 -9.25
N ALA A 165 12.35 9.27 -8.27
CA ALA A 165 11.95 9.11 -6.88
C ALA A 165 10.88 10.14 -6.50
N ASP A 166 9.84 9.71 -5.78
CA ASP A 166 8.82 10.61 -5.23
C ASP A 166 9.28 11.19 -3.87
N LYS A 167 10.13 10.46 -3.14
CA LYS A 167 10.70 10.89 -1.86
C LYS A 167 12.05 10.20 -1.59
N VAL A 168 12.96 10.91 -0.92
CA VAL A 168 14.20 10.36 -0.35
C VAL A 168 14.19 10.55 1.16
N LEU A 169 14.48 9.48 1.91
CA LEU A 169 14.72 9.48 3.35
C LEU A 169 16.11 8.86 3.64
N PHE A 170 16.66 9.15 4.82
CA PHE A 170 17.99 8.70 5.20
C PHE A 170 17.95 7.67 6.34
N LYS A 171 18.79 6.64 6.24
CA LYS A 171 18.97 5.63 7.29
C LYS A 171 19.82 6.20 8.44
N PRO A 172 19.48 5.90 9.72
CA PRO A 172 18.28 5.18 10.16
C PRO A 172 17.05 6.09 10.08
N ALA A 173 16.07 5.72 9.24
CA ALA A 173 14.83 6.47 9.16
C ALA A 173 13.99 6.13 10.39
N VAL A 174 13.48 7.14 11.10
CA VAL A 174 12.56 6.91 12.21
C VAL A 174 11.30 6.27 11.64
N ALA A 175 10.87 5.12 12.18
CA ALA A 175 9.74 4.34 11.65
C ALA A 175 8.47 5.19 11.42
N ASN A 176 8.22 6.16 12.31
CA ASN A 176 7.12 7.12 12.19
C ASN A 176 7.25 8.07 10.99
N GLU A 177 8.47 8.50 10.66
CA GLU A 177 8.71 9.34 9.49
C GLU A 177 8.47 8.57 8.20
N LEU A 178 9.00 7.35 8.10
CA LEU A 178 8.75 6.46 6.96
C LEU A 178 7.24 6.25 6.75
N LEU A 179 6.52 5.86 7.80
CA LEU A 179 5.08 5.65 7.74
C LEU A 179 4.32 6.91 7.33
N LYS A 180 4.73 8.08 7.85
CA LYS A 180 4.11 9.37 7.48
C LYS A 180 4.28 9.64 6.00
N GLU A 181 5.49 9.49 5.46
CA GLU A 181 5.77 9.75 4.04
C GLU A 181 5.06 8.73 3.12
N ILE A 182 5.04 7.45 3.49
CA ILE A 182 4.25 6.43 2.78
C ILE A 182 2.77 6.87 2.70
N ASN A 183 2.18 7.29 3.82
CA ASN A 183 0.80 7.75 3.85
C ASN A 183 0.58 9.02 3.02
N VAL A 184 1.53 9.96 3.01
CA VAL A 184 1.45 11.17 2.17
C VAL A 184 1.48 10.80 0.69
N LEU A 185 2.41 9.94 0.28
CA LEU A 185 2.54 9.52 -1.12
C LEU A 185 1.36 8.71 -1.63
N LEU A 186 0.74 7.91 -0.76
CA LEU A 186 -0.40 7.05 -1.09
C LEU A 186 -1.76 7.74 -0.95
N ARG A 187 -1.82 8.95 -0.37
CA ARG A 187 -3.04 9.77 -0.39
C ARG A 187 -3.31 10.19 -1.83
N LYS A 188 -4.50 9.88 -2.31
CA LYS A 188 -4.94 10.29 -3.65
C LYS A 188 -5.10 11.81 -3.67
N ASN A 189 -4.33 12.48 -4.52
CA ASN A 189 -4.67 13.81 -5.00
C ASN A 189 -5.96 13.65 -5.83
N TYR A 190 -7.10 14.01 -5.25
CA TYR A 190 -8.35 14.23 -5.95
C TYR A 190 -8.66 15.72 -5.92
#